data_AF-A0A0S8IXG2-F1
#
_entry.id   AF-A0A0S8IXG2-F1
#
_cell.length_a   1.000
_cell.length_b   1.000
_cell.length_c   1.000
_cell.angle_alpha   90.00
_cell.angle_beta   90.00
_cell.angle_gamma   90.00
#
_symmetry.space_group_name_H-M   'P 1'
#
loop_
_entity.id
_entity.type
_entity.pdbx_description
1 polymer ?
#
loop_
_entity_poly.entity_id
_entity_poly.type
_entity_poly.pdbx_seq_one_letter_code
_entity_poly.pdbx_strand_id
1 'polypeptide(L)'
;MGNCRPDDRKDGHEGNLDGDGFNESGGCYVLKSGRDGVAFKLQGKATPRMSPVFKVKDWQGDTPKAITLSGKPLAVGKDFNASVKDGVLLLQLLEDIKGDVEIVIK
;
A
#
# COMPACT_ATOMS: atom_id res chain seq x y z
N MET A 1 12.14 -11.09 18.96
CA MET A 1 10.69 -10.82 18.97
C MET A 1 10.50 -9.40 19.46
N GLY A 2 10.28 -8.45 18.55
CA GLY A 2 10.14 -7.03 18.89
C GLY A 2 8.67 -6.66 18.93
N ASN A 3 8.18 -6.26 20.10
CA ASN A 3 6.80 -5.85 20.34
C ASN A 3 6.46 -4.57 19.55
N CYS A 4 5.44 -4.64 18.69
CA CYS A 4 4.77 -3.46 18.17
C CYS A 4 4.06 -2.75 19.34
N ARG A 5 4.59 -1.58 19.75
CA ARG A 5 3.91 -0.70 20.71
C ARG A 5 2.71 -0.03 20.02
N PRO A 6 1.53 0.05 20.65
CA PRO A 6 0.31 0.56 20.02
C PRO A 6 0.17 2.09 19.99
N ASP A 7 1.25 2.87 20.09
CA ASP A 7 1.21 4.33 20.37
C ASP A 7 1.64 5.26 19.21
N ASP A 8 1.90 4.74 18.00
CA ASP A 8 2.18 5.58 16.82
C ASP A 8 0.92 6.02 16.05
N ARG A 9 -0.26 5.95 16.67
CA ARG A 9 -1.56 6.31 16.05
C ARG A 9 -1.89 7.81 16.10
N LYS A 10 -0.89 8.68 16.22
CA LYS A 10 -1.08 10.15 16.34
C LYS A 10 -0.18 11.00 15.46
N ASP A 11 0.37 10.45 14.39
CA ASP A 11 0.86 11.28 13.31
C ASP A 11 -0.30 11.54 12.35
N GLY A 12 -0.90 12.72 12.47
CA GLY A 12 -1.70 13.32 11.41
C GLY A 12 -0.82 13.48 10.17
N HIS A 13 -0.63 12.38 9.44
CA HIS A 13 0.11 12.36 8.19
C HIS A 13 -0.69 13.19 7.19
N GLU A 14 -0.04 14.24 6.68
CA GLU A 14 -0.52 15.23 5.71
C GLU A 14 -1.67 14.71 4.83
N GLY A 15 -2.92 14.92 5.24
CA GLY A 15 -4.09 14.59 4.44
C GLY A 15 -4.76 13.24 4.65
N ASN A 16 -4.49 12.48 5.72
CA ASN A 16 -5.35 11.39 6.22
C ASN A 16 -6.35 11.96 7.24
N LEU A 17 -7.53 12.36 6.76
CA LEU A 17 -8.51 13.18 7.51
C LEU A 17 -9.36 12.35 8.47
N ASP A 18 -9.61 11.06 8.16
CA ASP A 18 -10.46 10.17 8.98
C ASP A 18 -9.69 9.08 9.75
N GLY A 19 -8.39 8.93 9.50
CA GLY A 19 -7.54 7.98 10.20
C GLY A 19 -7.57 6.56 9.63
N ASP A 20 -8.18 6.32 8.46
CA ASP A 20 -8.24 4.98 7.83
C ASP A 20 -6.93 4.58 7.09
N GLY A 21 -5.99 5.53 6.96
CA GLY A 21 -4.69 5.34 6.31
C GLY A 21 -4.68 5.70 4.83
N PHE A 22 -5.84 6.03 4.26
CA PHE A 22 -5.97 6.75 3.00
C PHE A 22 -5.62 8.22 3.22
N ASN A 23 -4.92 8.81 2.27
CA ASN A 23 -4.64 10.23 2.23
C ASN A 23 -5.56 10.87 1.20
N GLU A 24 -6.65 11.50 1.65
CA GLU A 24 -7.64 12.17 0.80
C GLU A 24 -7.02 13.29 -0.03
N SER A 25 -6.02 13.98 0.50
CA SER A 25 -5.33 15.05 -0.23
C SER A 25 -4.45 14.52 -1.37
N GLY A 26 -3.91 13.32 -1.20
CA GLY A 26 -3.04 12.65 -2.16
C GLY A 26 -3.72 11.58 -3.00
N GLY A 27 -4.99 11.27 -2.73
CA GLY A 27 -5.74 10.18 -3.38
C GLY A 27 -5.08 8.80 -3.27
N CYS A 28 -4.28 8.55 -2.23
CA CYS A 28 -3.50 7.32 -2.11
C CYS A 28 -3.31 6.87 -0.66
N TYR A 29 -3.04 5.58 -0.47
CA TYR A 29 -2.62 5.05 0.82
C TYR A 29 -1.14 5.33 1.04
N VAL A 30 -0.79 5.85 2.22
CA VAL A 30 0.61 6.12 2.56
C VAL A 30 1.12 5.03 3.50
N LEU A 31 2.12 4.29 3.04
CA LEU A 31 2.74 3.17 3.74
C LEU A 31 4.24 3.46 3.97
N LYS A 32 4.87 2.64 4.81
CA LYS A 32 6.32 2.69 5.06
C LYS A 32 6.92 1.30 4.84
N SER A 33 8.03 1.24 4.10
CA SER A 33 8.74 0.01 3.82
C SER A 33 9.43 -0.54 5.07
N GLY A 34 9.30 -1.85 5.28
CA GLY A 34 10.15 -2.61 6.20
C GLY A 34 11.39 -3.15 5.49
N ARG A 35 12.19 -3.94 6.21
CA ARG A 35 13.39 -4.61 5.68
C ARG A 35 13.06 -5.56 4.52
N ASP A 36 11.91 -6.24 4.59
CA ASP A 36 11.51 -7.29 3.65
C ASP A 36 10.38 -6.81 2.70
N GLY A 37 10.26 -5.49 2.50
CA GLY A 37 9.19 -4.86 1.74
C GLY A 37 8.01 -4.45 2.62
N VAL A 38 6.78 -4.58 2.10
CA VAL A 38 5.54 -4.19 2.79
C VAL A 38 4.51 -5.30 2.70
N ALA A 39 3.86 -5.59 3.83
CA ALA A 39 2.65 -6.41 3.89
C ALA A 39 1.57 -5.68 4.68
N PHE A 40 0.36 -5.58 4.15
CA PHE A 40 -0.75 -4.89 4.80
C PHE A 40 -2.10 -5.45 4.36
N LYS A 41 -3.14 -5.16 5.16
CA LYS A 41 -4.52 -5.52 4.84
C LYS A 41 -5.27 -4.29 4.35
N LEU A 42 -5.99 -4.42 3.25
CA LEU A 42 -6.86 -3.39 2.71
C LEU A 42 -8.31 -3.83 2.87
N GLN A 43 -9.11 -2.99 3.52
CA GLN A 43 -10.55 -3.21 3.65
C GLN A 43 -11.26 -2.73 2.38
N GLY A 44 -11.92 -3.65 1.70
CA GLY A 44 -12.69 -3.38 0.48
C GLY A 44 -14.16 -3.80 0.57
N LYS A 45 -14.55 -4.52 1.64
CA LYS A 45 -15.91 -5.05 1.78
C LYS A 45 -16.95 -3.97 2.09
N ALA A 46 -16.63 -3.06 3.02
CA ALA A 46 -17.53 -1.96 3.38
C ALA A 46 -17.43 -0.79 2.40
N THR A 47 -16.20 -0.52 1.94
CA THR A 47 -15.89 0.57 1.01
C THR A 47 -15.05 0.02 -0.13
N PRO A 48 -15.66 -0.32 -1.28
CA PRO A 48 -14.93 -0.74 -2.46
C PRO A 48 -13.87 0.30 -2.85
N ARG A 49 -12.65 -0.15 -3.13
CA ARG A 49 -11.55 0.72 -3.54
C ARG A 49 -11.35 0.58 -5.04
N MET A 50 -11.61 1.65 -5.78
CA MET A 50 -11.52 1.66 -7.23
C MET A 50 -10.09 1.96 -7.65
N SER A 51 -9.44 1.01 -8.34
CA SER A 51 -8.04 1.10 -8.80
C SER A 51 -7.09 1.81 -7.80
N PRO A 52 -6.95 1.30 -6.56
CA PRO A 52 -6.30 2.04 -5.48
C PRO A 52 -4.82 2.30 -5.76
N VAL A 53 -4.34 3.46 -5.27
CA VAL A 53 -2.95 3.91 -5.39
C VAL A 53 -2.29 3.91 -4.01
N PHE A 54 -1.02 3.53 -3.97
CA PHE A 54 -0.21 3.40 -2.77
C PHE A 54 1.11 4.15 -2.96
N LYS A 55 1.47 4.93 -1.95
CA LYS A 55 2.76 5.59 -1.79
C LYS A 55 3.50 4.93 -0.64
N VAL A 56 4.52 4.14 -0.95
CA VAL A 56 5.36 3.46 0.02
C VAL A 56 6.64 4.28 0.21
N LYS A 57 6.82 4.83 1.42
CA LYS A 57 8.00 5.59 1.84
C LYS A 57 9.13 4.66 2.25
N ASP A 58 10.36 5.16 2.23
CA ASP A 58 11.58 4.45 2.66
C ASP A 58 11.85 3.15 1.89
N TRP A 59 11.39 3.06 0.63
CA TRP A 59 11.61 1.91 -0.23
C TRP A 59 13.06 1.82 -0.67
N GLN A 60 13.70 0.67 -0.39
CA GLN A 60 15.12 0.44 -0.66
C GLN A 60 15.37 -0.49 -1.86
N GLY A 61 14.31 -1.11 -2.39
CA GLY A 61 14.41 -2.06 -3.50
C GLY A 61 14.25 -1.43 -4.87
N ASP A 62 14.41 -2.24 -5.91
CA ASP A 62 14.02 -1.88 -7.27
C ASP A 62 12.50 -1.78 -7.42
N THR A 63 12.04 -1.37 -8.59
CA THR A 63 10.61 -1.40 -8.91
C THR A 63 10.09 -2.85 -8.92
N PRO A 64 9.06 -3.19 -8.13
CA PRO A 64 8.53 -4.55 -8.06
C PRO A 64 8.04 -5.05 -9.42
N LYS A 65 8.44 -6.26 -9.79
CA LYS A 65 7.97 -6.94 -11.02
C LYS A 65 6.78 -7.87 -10.76
N ALA A 66 6.57 -8.24 -9.50
CA ALA A 66 5.45 -9.04 -9.04
C ALA A 66 5.07 -8.61 -7.63
N ILE A 67 3.77 -8.58 -7.35
CA ILE A 67 3.20 -8.42 -6.01
C ILE A 67 2.19 -9.53 -5.78
N THR A 68 1.78 -9.77 -4.54
CA THR A 68 0.70 -10.72 -4.25
C THR A 68 -0.50 -10.04 -3.63
N LEU A 69 -1.69 -10.48 -4.05
CA LEU A 69 -2.98 -10.06 -3.53
C LEU A 69 -3.72 -11.30 -3.01
N SER A 70 -3.83 -11.44 -1.70
CA SER A 70 -4.35 -12.62 -1.00
C SER A 70 -3.71 -13.93 -1.52
N GLY A 71 -2.39 -13.90 -1.73
CA GLY A 71 -1.61 -15.02 -2.27
C GLY A 71 -1.64 -15.19 -3.79
N LYS A 72 -2.53 -14.49 -4.51
CA LYS A 72 -2.55 -14.47 -5.98
C LYS A 72 -1.43 -13.57 -6.50
N PRO A 73 -0.50 -14.06 -7.34
CA PRO A 73 0.50 -13.20 -7.96
C PRO A 73 -0.15 -12.28 -8.99
N LEU A 74 0.28 -11.02 -9.00
CA LEU A 74 -0.11 -9.99 -9.96
C LEU A 74 1.09 -9.61 -10.83
N ALA A 75 0.83 -9.30 -12.09
CA ALA A 75 1.83 -8.95 -13.09
C ALA A 75 1.86 -7.46 -13.42
N VAL A 76 3.07 -6.90 -13.50
CA VAL A 76 3.28 -5.49 -13.87
C VAL A 76 2.78 -5.20 -15.29
N GLY A 77 2.15 -4.04 -15.50
CA GLY A 77 1.58 -3.60 -16.77
C GLY A 77 0.24 -4.26 -17.14
N LYS A 78 -0.19 -5.28 -16.39
CA LYS A 78 -1.50 -5.95 -16.57
C LYS A 78 -2.41 -5.74 -15.36
N ASP A 79 -1.91 -6.09 -14.18
CA ASP A 79 -2.69 -6.08 -12.94
C ASP A 79 -2.32 -4.86 -12.07
N PHE A 80 -1.09 -4.37 -12.20
CA PHE A 80 -0.62 -3.17 -11.49
C PHE A 80 0.42 -2.39 -12.30
N ASN A 81 0.57 -1.11 -11.98
CA ASN A 81 1.71 -0.28 -12.38
C ASN A 81 2.52 0.10 -11.15
N ALA A 82 3.84 0.18 -11.31
CA ALA A 82 4.74 0.59 -10.24
C ALA A 82 5.89 1.45 -10.77
N SER A 83 6.38 2.36 -9.92
CA SER A 83 7.59 3.12 -10.17
C SER A 83 8.30 3.46 -8.86
N VAL A 84 9.63 3.46 -8.88
CA VAL A 84 10.45 3.89 -7.73
C VAL A 84 11.18 5.17 -8.10
N LYS A 85 11.09 6.17 -7.23
CA LYS A 85 11.82 7.43 -7.35
C LYS A 85 12.15 7.97 -5.96
N ASP A 86 13.40 8.33 -5.74
CA ASP A 86 13.88 9.00 -4.51
C ASP A 86 13.47 8.25 -3.21
N GLY A 87 13.62 6.92 -3.19
CA GLY A 87 13.25 6.09 -2.04
C GLY A 87 11.73 5.96 -1.80
N VAL A 88 10.92 6.35 -2.78
CA VAL A 88 9.46 6.20 -2.75
C VAL A 88 9.03 5.25 -3.85
N LEU A 89 8.26 4.23 -3.49
CA LEU A 89 7.54 3.39 -4.44
C LEU A 89 6.11 3.93 -4.59
N LEU A 90 5.73 4.28 -5.82
CA LEU A 90 4.35 4.51 -6.22
C LEU A 90 3.81 3.26 -6.89
N LEU A 91 2.68 2.75 -6.41
CA LEU A 91 2.03 1.55 -6.93
C LEU A 91 0.54 1.81 -7.15
N GLN A 92 0.02 1.41 -8.30
CA GLN A 92 -1.41 1.46 -8.61
C GLN A 92 -1.89 0.07 -8.99
N LEU A 93 -2.92 -0.42 -8.30
CA LEU A 93 -3.67 -1.59 -8.76
C LEU A 93 -4.64 -1.16 -9.86
N LEU A 94 -4.75 -1.96 -10.91
CA LEU A 94 -5.63 -1.67 -12.04
C LEU A 94 -7.02 -2.30 -11.85
N GLU A 95 -7.18 -3.21 -10.88
CA GLU A 95 -8.46 -3.81 -10.52
C GLU A 95 -9.13 -3.12 -9.32
N ASP A 96 -10.44 -3.27 -9.21
CA ASP A 96 -11.22 -2.84 -8.05
C ASP A 96 -11.10 -3.85 -6.90
N ILE A 97 -10.96 -3.35 -5.69
CA ILE A 97 -10.95 -4.16 -4.47
C ILE A 97 -12.31 -4.05 -3.78
N LYS A 98 -13.11 -5.11 -3.89
CA LYS A 98 -14.50 -5.19 -3.36
C LYS A 98 -14.62 -6.07 -2.11
N GLY A 99 -13.50 -6.60 -1.62
CA GLY A 99 -13.42 -7.45 -0.44
C GLY A 99 -12.17 -7.14 0.36
N ASP A 100 -12.05 -7.73 1.54
CA ASP A 100 -10.86 -7.55 2.36
C ASP A 100 -9.73 -8.42 1.79
N VAL A 101 -8.59 -7.79 1.55
CA VAL A 101 -7.44 -8.44 0.90
C VAL A 101 -6.16 -8.19 1.68
N GLU A 102 -5.23 -9.13 1.56
CA GLU A 102 -3.84 -8.95 2.01
C GLU A 102 -2.97 -8.61 0.80
N ILE A 103 -2.17 -7.55 0.88
CA ILE A 103 -1.26 -7.16 -0.19
C ILE A 103 0.16 -7.29 0.32
N VAL A 104 1.02 -7.96 -0.45
CA VAL A 104 2.44 -8.09 -0.17
C VAL A 104 3.26 -7.60 -1.36
N ILE A 105 4.21 -6.71 -1.06
CA ILE A 105 5.13 -6.08 -2.01
C ILE A 105 6.54 -6.39 -1.52
N LYS A 106 7.38 -6.96 -2.40
CA LYS A 106 8.77 -7.33 -2.11
C LYS A 106 9.71 -6.76 -3.18
#